data_AF-F0FWH1-F1
#
_entry.id   AF-F0FWH1-F1
#
_cell.length_a   1.000
_cell.length_b   1.000
_cell.length_c   1.000
_cell.angle_alpha   90.00
_cell.angle_beta   90.00
_cell.angle_gamma   90.00
#
_symmetry.space_group_name_H-M   'P 1'
#
loop_
_entity.id
_entity.type
_entity.pdbx_description
1 polymer ?
#
loop_
_entity_poly.entity_id
_entity_poly.type
_entity_poly.pdbx_seq_one_letter_code
_entity_poly.pdbx_strand_id
1 'polypeptide(L)'
;DRKGRKAAMQLIILLMTLSIALITFAPPYAAIGPAAPILIVIARLLQGFATGGEYASATSFLVESAPAHRRGLYGSWQLIGQCLAVFSGAAIGAWATQSLSAGALDSWGWRVPF
;
A
#
# COMPACT_ATOMS: atom_id res chain seq x y z
N ASP A 1 12.58 19.76 -0.04
CA ASP A 1 11.80 20.97 -0.37
C ASP A 1 12.35 21.77 -1.56
N ARG A 2 12.81 21.13 -2.65
CA ARG A 2 13.38 21.86 -3.82
C ARG A 2 12.64 21.61 -5.14
N LYS A 3 11.65 20.70 -5.18
CA LYS A 3 10.93 20.29 -6.41
C LYS A 3 9.39 20.39 -6.33
N GLY A 4 8.84 20.99 -5.27
CA GLY A 4 7.39 21.21 -5.09
C GLY A 4 6.61 19.98 -4.60
N ARG A 5 5.55 20.22 -3.80
CA ARG A 5 4.70 19.18 -3.18
C ARG A 5 4.08 18.23 -4.21
N LYS A 6 3.72 18.73 -5.41
CA LYS A 6 3.14 17.92 -6.49
C LYS A 6 4.08 16.84 -7.03
N ALA A 7 5.36 17.17 -7.23
CA ALA A 7 6.36 16.20 -7.70
C ALA A 7 6.62 15.10 -6.65
N ALA A 8 6.59 15.46 -5.37
CA ALA A 8 6.70 14.50 -4.28
C ALA A 8 5.51 13.54 -4.23
N MET A 9 4.27 14.04 -4.36
CA MET A 9 3.08 13.18 -4.43
C MET A 9 3.11 12.24 -5.65
N GLN A 10 3.53 12.72 -6.82
CA GLN A 10 3.68 11.88 -8.00
C GLN A 10 4.73 10.78 -7.80
N LEU A 11 5.86 11.09 -7.16
CA LEU A 11 6.88 10.11 -6.84
C LEU A 11 6.36 9.04 -5.87
N ILE A 12 5.63 9.45 -4.83
CA ILE A 12 5.01 8.53 -3.86
C ILE A 12 4.06 7.58 -4.58
N ILE A 13 3.14 8.10 -5.40
CA ILE A 13 2.19 7.28 -6.16
C ILE A 13 2.94 6.30 -7.08
N LEU A 14 3.95 6.78 -7.81
CA LEU A 14 4.76 5.94 -8.69
C LEU A 14 5.47 4.82 -7.93
N LEU A 15 6.06 5.13 -6.77
CA LEU A 15 6.73 4.14 -5.92
C LEU A 15 5.75 3.12 -5.38
N MET A 16 4.55 3.53 -4.95
CA MET A 16 3.51 2.60 -4.50
C MET A 16 3.06 1.68 -5.63
N THR A 17 2.74 2.23 -6.80
CA THR A 17 2.32 1.44 -7.97
C THR A 17 3.40 0.45 -8.42
N LEU A 18 4.66 0.89 -8.46
CA LEU A 18 5.78 0.03 -8.81
C LEU A 18 5.96 -1.10 -7.79
N SER A 19 5.84 -0.79 -6.49
CA SER A 19 5.97 -1.79 -5.42
C SER A 19 4.87 -2.83 -5.48
N ILE A 20 3.62 -2.42 -5.71
CA ILE A 20 2.47 -3.32 -5.89
C ILE A 20 2.73 -4.22 -7.10
N ALA A 21 3.07 -3.64 -8.25
CA ALA A 21 3.37 -4.41 -9.46
C ALA A 21 4.50 -5.43 -9.24
N LEU A 22 5.56 -5.06 -8.53
CA LEU A 22 6.65 -5.98 -8.21
C LEU A 22 6.17 -7.16 -7.36
N ILE A 23 5.29 -6.95 -6.37
CA ILE A 23 4.77 -8.02 -5.50
C ILE A 23 3.80 -8.92 -6.28
N THR A 24 2.85 -8.32 -7.00
CA THR A 24 1.81 -9.05 -7.73
C THR A 24 2.39 -9.87 -8.88
N PHE A 25 3.39 -9.34 -9.60
CA PHE A 25 4.04 -10.04 -10.72
C PHE A 25 5.34 -10.76 -10.31
N ALA A 26 5.64 -10.86 -9.02
CA ALA A 26 6.84 -11.56 -8.54
C ALA A 26 6.86 -13.03 -9.03
N PRO A 27 7.94 -13.45 -9.73
CA PRO A 27 8.10 -14.86 -10.10
C PRO A 27 8.16 -15.74 -8.84
N PRO A 28 7.65 -16.99 -8.91
CA PRO A 28 7.70 -17.89 -7.78
C PRO A 28 9.15 -18.27 -7.44
N TYR A 29 9.37 -18.72 -6.20
CA TYR A 29 10.68 -19.20 -5.74
C TYR A 29 11.27 -20.27 -6.65
N ALA A 30 10.43 -21.14 -7.25
CA ALA A 30 10.87 -22.15 -8.20
C ALA A 30 11.57 -21.57 -9.46
N ALA A 31 11.27 -20.32 -9.85
CA ALA A 31 11.82 -19.69 -11.05
C ALA A 31 13.10 -18.89 -10.79
N ILE A 32 13.18 -18.19 -9.66
CA ILE A 32 14.29 -17.24 -9.38
C ILE A 32 15.00 -17.50 -8.04
N GLY A 33 14.63 -18.57 -7.33
CA GLY A 33 15.24 -18.99 -6.07
C GLY A 33 15.23 -17.89 -5.01
N PRO A 34 16.34 -17.67 -4.27
CA PRO A 34 16.42 -16.69 -3.20
C PRO A 34 16.25 -15.23 -3.67
N ALA A 35 16.28 -14.95 -4.98
CA ALA A 35 15.95 -13.62 -5.49
C ALA A 35 14.47 -13.26 -5.29
N ALA A 36 13.56 -14.24 -5.19
CA ALA A 36 12.14 -13.99 -4.94
C ALA A 36 11.87 -13.25 -3.62
N PRO A 37 12.30 -13.75 -2.44
CA PRO A 37 12.11 -13.03 -1.19
C PRO A 37 12.84 -11.68 -1.17
N ILE A 38 14.02 -11.57 -1.79
CA ILE A 38 14.76 -10.30 -1.89
C ILE A 38 13.94 -9.25 -2.67
N LEU A 39 13.33 -9.65 -3.80
CA LEU A 39 12.49 -8.78 -4.61
C LEU A 39 11.27 -8.29 -3.82
N ILE A 40 10.62 -9.18 -3.06
CA ILE A 40 9.50 -8.80 -2.17
C ILE A 40 9.97 -7.83 -1.08
N VAL A 41 11.13 -8.05 -0.47
CA VAL A 41 11.70 -7.14 0.55
C VAL A 41 11.98 -5.76 -0.06
N ILE A 42 12.59 -5.69 -1.24
CA ILE A 42 12.84 -4.42 -1.93
C ILE A 42 11.51 -3.70 -2.22
N ALA A 43 10.51 -4.41 -2.74
CA ALA A 43 9.20 -3.85 -2.99
C ALA A 43 8.54 -3.32 -1.69
N ARG A 44 8.68 -4.03 -0.57
CA ARG A 44 8.19 -3.56 0.74
C ARG A 44 8.92 -2.33 1.25
N LEU A 45 10.23 -2.23 1.04
CA LEU A 45 10.99 -1.04 1.40
C LEU A 45 10.53 0.18 0.59
N LEU A 46 10.38 0.01 -0.73
CA LEU A 46 9.87 1.07 -1.62
C LEU A 46 8.47 1.55 -1.20
N GLN A 47 7.56 0.61 -0.89
CA GLN A 47 6.23 0.93 -0.41
C GLN A 47 6.28 1.65 0.95
N GLY A 48 7.12 1.20 1.88
CA GLY A 48 7.31 1.83 3.20
C GLY A 48 7.82 3.27 3.11
N PHE A 49 8.77 3.56 2.22
CA PHE A 49 9.24 4.91 1.96
C PHE A 49 8.12 5.82 1.42
N ALA A 50 7.27 5.30 0.54
CA ALA A 50 6.15 6.04 -0.01
C ALA A 50 5.10 6.36 1.06
N THR A 51 4.68 5.37 1.85
CA THR A 51 3.68 5.52 2.91
C THR A 51 4.11 6.52 3.98
N GLY A 52 5.39 6.53 4.37
CA GLY A 52 5.90 7.44 5.40
C GLY A 52 5.80 8.92 5.01
N GLY A 53 6.05 9.25 3.74
CA GLY A 53 5.90 10.61 3.22
C GLY A 53 4.45 11.00 2.96
N GLU A 54 3.64 10.04 2.47
CA GLU A 54 2.24 10.26 2.18
C GLU A 54 1.44 10.60 3.43
N TYR A 55 1.60 9.82 4.50
CA TYR A 55 0.77 9.94 5.71
C TYR A 55 0.83 11.33 6.35
N ALA A 56 2.05 11.86 6.54
CA ALA A 56 2.25 13.17 7.13
C ALA A 56 1.71 14.28 6.20
N SER A 57 1.99 14.18 4.90
CA SER A 57 1.58 15.21 3.93
C SER A 57 0.05 15.25 3.72
N ALA A 58 -0.61 14.10 3.66
CA ALA A 58 -2.06 13.99 3.51
C ALA A 58 -2.79 14.52 4.76
N THR A 59 -2.33 14.16 5.96
CA THR A 59 -2.91 14.65 7.22
C THR A 59 -2.75 16.17 7.33
N SER A 60 -1.56 16.71 7.06
CA SER A 60 -1.34 18.16 7.05
C SER A 60 -2.21 18.87 6.02
N PHE A 61 -2.33 18.33 4.81
CA PHE A 61 -3.18 18.91 3.77
C PHE A 61 -4.66 18.95 4.16
N LEU A 62 -5.19 17.87 4.74
CA LEU A 62 -6.58 17.80 5.20
C LEU A 62 -6.85 18.80 6.32
N VAL A 63 -5.92 18.95 7.26
CA VAL A 63 -6.04 19.91 8.38
C VAL A 63 -5.87 21.36 7.91
N GLU A 64 -4.96 21.63 6.98
CA GLU A 64 -4.74 22.95 6.37
C GLU A 64 -5.96 23.40 5.55
N SER A 65 -6.60 22.47 4.84
CA SER A 65 -7.79 22.73 4.01
C SER A 65 -9.10 22.84 4.81
N ALA A 66 -9.07 22.50 6.10
CA ALA A 66 -10.27 22.43 6.93
C ALA A 66 -10.64 23.76 7.60
N PRO A 67 -11.95 24.05 7.77
CA PRO A 67 -12.42 25.15 8.60
C PRO A 67 -11.87 25.06 10.03
N ALA A 68 -11.53 26.19 10.66
CA ALA A 68 -10.84 26.23 11.96
C ALA A 68 -11.52 25.38 13.06
N HIS A 69 -12.85 25.29 13.05
CA HIS A 69 -13.64 24.55 14.03
C HIS A 69 -13.84 23.04 13.70
N ARG A 70 -13.35 22.55 12.55
CA ARG A 70 -13.54 21.14 12.10
C ARG A 70 -12.23 20.41 11.75
N ARG A 71 -11.08 20.99 12.04
CA ARG A 71 -9.76 20.40 11.72
C ARG A 71 -9.59 18.96 12.20
N GLY A 72 -10.09 18.63 13.39
CA GLY A 72 -10.06 17.27 13.93
C GLY A 72 -10.89 16.27 13.12
N LEU A 73 -12.05 16.68 12.62
CA LEU A 73 -12.93 15.83 11.79
C LEU A 73 -12.32 15.57 10.40
N TYR A 74 -11.65 16.56 9.82
CA TYR A 74 -11.00 16.40 8.51
C TYR A 74 -9.72 15.58 8.63
N GLY A 75 -8.94 15.78 9.70
CA GLY A 75 -7.77 14.96 10.01
C GLY A 75 -8.12 13.49 10.29
N SER A 76 -9.24 13.22 10.97
CA SER A 76 -9.68 11.83 11.26
C SER A 76 -10.07 11.05 10.01
N TRP A 77 -10.42 11.72 8.91
CA TRP A 77 -10.73 11.07 7.64
C TRP A 77 -9.55 10.29 7.07
N GLN A 78 -8.31 10.75 7.31
CA GLN A 78 -7.11 10.02 6.95
C GLN A 78 -7.03 8.67 7.67
N LEU A 79 -7.29 8.65 8.98
CA LEU A 79 -7.26 7.44 9.78
C LEU A 79 -8.39 6.48 9.39
N ILE A 80 -9.59 7.01 9.14
CA ILE A 80 -10.72 6.22 8.62
C ILE A 80 -10.33 5.55 7.30
N GLY A 81 -9.71 6.29 6.38
CA GLY A 81 -9.23 5.74 5.11
C GLY A 81 -8.25 4.57 5.30
N GLN A 82 -7.33 4.68 6.25
CA GLN A 82 -6.40 3.59 6.58
C GLN A 82 -7.11 2.38 7.20
N CYS A 83 -8.02 2.60 8.14
CA CYS A 83 -8.80 1.52 8.74
C CYS A 83 -9.63 0.79 7.67
N LEU A 84 -10.25 1.53 6.75
CA LEU A 84 -10.98 0.95 5.63
C LEU A 84 -10.06 0.15 4.69
N ALA A 85 -8.88 0.67 4.36
CA ALA A 85 -7.92 -0.05 3.53
C ALA A 85 -7.47 -1.37 4.17
N VAL A 86 -7.12 -1.35 5.46
CA VAL A 86 -6.75 -2.56 6.22
C VAL A 86 -7.91 -3.55 6.29
N PHE A 87 -9.13 -3.05 6.58
CA PHE A 87 -10.33 -3.86 6.62
C PHE A 87 -10.63 -4.52 5.28
N SER A 88 -10.57 -3.76 4.17
CA SER A 88 -10.77 -4.29 2.81
C SER A 88 -9.72 -5.34 2.46
N GLY A 89 -8.44 -5.11 2.78
CA GLY A 89 -7.38 -6.11 2.56
C GLY A 89 -7.62 -7.40 3.34
N ALA A 90 -8.02 -7.29 4.62
CA ALA A 90 -8.37 -8.43 5.45
C ALA A 90 -9.61 -9.18 4.93
N ALA A 91 -10.64 -8.45 4.50
CA ALA A 91 -11.85 -9.03 3.91
C ALA A 91 -11.55 -9.81 2.62
N ILE A 92 -10.72 -9.25 1.73
CA ILE A 92 -10.29 -9.93 0.49
C ILE A 92 -9.46 -11.18 0.84
N GLY A 93 -8.53 -11.09 1.79
CA GLY A 93 -7.75 -12.24 2.26
C GLY A 93 -8.61 -13.35 2.86
N ALA A 94 -9.60 -12.99 3.68
CA ALA A 94 -10.56 -13.93 4.26
C ALA A 94 -11.44 -14.59 3.18
N TRP A 95 -11.87 -13.82 2.18
CA TRP A 95 -12.62 -14.35 1.04
C TRP A 95 -11.77 -15.32 0.21
N ALA A 96 -10.52 -14.96 -0.11
CA ALA A 96 -9.60 -15.81 -0.85
C ALA A 96 -9.34 -17.13 -0.11
N THR A 97 -9.15 -17.06 1.21
CA THR A 97 -8.90 -18.25 2.05
C THR A 97 -10.10 -19.18 2.18
N GLN A 98 -11.32 -18.64 2.14
CA GLN A 98 -12.54 -19.47 2.18
C GLN A 98 -12.94 -20.01 0.81
N SER A 99 -12.57 -19.33 -0.28
CA SER A 99 -13.02 -19.68 -1.64
C SER A 99 -12.02 -20.54 -2.40
N LEU A 100 -10.73 -20.48 -2.07
CA LEU A 100 -9.66 -21.20 -2.77
C LEU A 100 -9.20 -22.42 -1.96
N SER A 101 -8.80 -23.48 -2.66
CA SER A 101 -8.09 -24.59 -2.03
C SER A 101 -6.68 -24.16 -1.59
N ALA A 102 -6.09 -24.84 -0.61
CA ALA A 102 -4.74 -24.53 -0.13
C ALA A 102 -3.69 -24.48 -1.26
N GLY A 103 -3.75 -25.40 -2.21
CA GLY A 103 -2.84 -25.40 -3.37
C GLY A 103 -3.05 -24.22 -4.33
N ALA A 104 -4.29 -23.76 -4.52
CA ALA A 104 -4.57 -22.56 -5.30
C ALA A 104 -4.11 -21.28 -4.57
N LEU A 105 -4.24 -21.27 -3.24
CA LEU A 105 -3.84 -20.15 -2.40
C LEU A 105 -2.31 -19.97 -2.37
N ASP A 106 -1.56 -21.07 -2.24
CA ASP A 106 -0.09 -21.07 -2.25
C ASP A 106 0.51 -20.75 -3.63
N SER A 107 -0.16 -21.16 -4.71
CA SER A 107 0.35 -20.94 -6.07
C SER A 107 0.15 -19.51 -6.56
N TRP A 108 -1.04 -18.92 -6.35
CA TRP A 108 -1.35 -17.59 -6.85
C TRP A 108 -2.31 -16.78 -5.97
N GLY A 109 -3.17 -17.42 -5.18
CA GLY A 109 -4.22 -16.73 -4.42
C GLY A 109 -3.68 -15.70 -3.43
N TRP A 110 -2.48 -15.92 -2.88
CA TRP A 110 -1.81 -14.95 -1.99
C TRP A 110 -1.51 -13.59 -2.64
N ARG A 111 -1.51 -13.49 -3.99
CA ARG A 111 -1.22 -12.25 -4.72
C ARG A 111 -2.42 -11.30 -4.80
N VAL A 112 -3.65 -11.81 -4.62
CA VAL A 112 -4.91 -11.06 -4.85
C VAL A 112 -5.13 -9.88 -3.88
N PRO A 113 -4.77 -9.96 -2.58
CA PRO A 113 -4.98 -8.85 -1.65
C PRO A 113 -4.01 -7.66 -1.84
N PHE A 114 -3.07 -7.74 -2.77
CA PHE A 114 -2.02 -6.74 -3.03
C PHE A 114 -2.33 -5.92 -4.28
#